data_AF-A0A6G4WKN5-F1
#
_entry.id   AF-A0A6G4WKN5-F1
#
_cell.length_a   1.000
_cell.length_b   1.000
_cell.length_c   1.000
_cell.angle_alpha   90.00
_cell.angle_beta   90.00
_cell.angle_gamma   90.00
#
_symmetry.space_group_name_H-M   'P 1'
#
loop_
_entity.id
_entity.type
_entity.pdbx_description
1 polymer ?
#
loop_
_entity_poly.entity_id
_entity_poly.type
_entity_poly.pdbx_seq_one_letter_code
_entity_poly.pdbx_strand_id
1 'polypeptide(L)'
;MAFRSMRALLHAAAAGLALVSGALPALAQETVLIPNRVVYPGETVSADALKEVTLKPGKQAPEAVAVTLAELEGKVAKRTLLTGRYIPLSSLREAYLVEQGAAVEVVFVSGALTISASAVTLEPGSAGDLVKVRNIDSGKILSGTVMADGSIRVGAT
;
A
#
# COMPACT_ATOMS: atom_id res chain seq x y z
N MET A 1 -88.53 14.67 -14.81
CA MET A 1 -88.36 13.53 -15.74
C MET A 1 -86.86 13.30 -15.90
N ALA A 2 -86.16 12.51 -15.09
CA ALA A 2 -86.26 11.07 -14.89
C ALA A 2 -86.07 10.26 -16.18
N PHE A 3 -84.89 9.64 -16.34
CA PHE A 3 -84.60 8.22 -16.68
C PHE A 3 -83.16 8.16 -17.23
N ARG A 4 -82.23 7.52 -16.49
CA ARG A 4 -81.65 6.17 -16.79
C ARG A 4 -80.91 6.14 -18.13
N SER A 5 -79.74 5.58 -18.32
CA SER A 5 -78.73 4.86 -17.55
C SER A 5 -77.84 4.22 -18.63
N MET A 6 -76.55 4.03 -18.35
CA MET A 6 -75.77 2.92 -18.89
C MET A 6 -75.36 2.99 -20.37
N ARG A 7 -74.10 3.32 -20.59
CA ARG A 7 -73.24 2.55 -21.49
C ARG A 7 -71.79 2.72 -21.09
N ALA A 8 -71.30 1.67 -20.44
CA ALA A 8 -69.90 1.43 -20.19
C ALA A 8 -69.15 1.16 -21.51
N LEU A 9 -67.82 1.26 -21.39
CA LEU A 9 -66.76 0.72 -22.24
C LEU A 9 -66.11 1.66 -23.26
N LEU A 10 -64.76 1.58 -23.21
CA LEU A 10 -63.73 2.13 -24.08
C LEU A 10 -63.48 3.62 -23.77
N HIS A 11 -62.38 4.02 -23.12
CA HIS A 11 -61.01 3.82 -23.59
C HIS A 11 -60.05 3.66 -22.39
N ALA A 12 -59.44 2.48 -22.27
CA ALA A 12 -58.26 2.28 -21.43
C ALA A 12 -57.05 2.89 -22.15
N ALA A 13 -56.71 4.14 -21.86
CA ALA A 13 -55.50 4.78 -22.33
C ALA A 13 -55.10 5.93 -21.38
N ALA A 14 -54.41 5.58 -20.31
CA ALA A 14 -53.55 6.51 -19.58
C ALA A 14 -52.30 5.74 -19.14
N ALA A 15 -51.53 5.35 -20.14
CA ALA A 15 -50.16 4.93 -19.97
C ALA A 15 -49.32 6.13 -19.51
N GLY A 16 -48.42 5.89 -18.56
CA GLY A 16 -47.19 6.66 -18.41
C GLY A 16 -47.28 7.89 -17.51
N LEU A 17 -47.20 7.69 -16.19
CA LEU A 17 -46.48 8.65 -15.36
C LEU A 17 -45.10 8.07 -15.10
N ALA A 18 -44.15 8.55 -15.89
CA ALA A 18 -42.78 8.09 -15.94
C ALA A 18 -42.08 8.29 -14.59
N LEU A 19 -41.68 7.17 -13.97
CA LEU A 19 -40.58 7.13 -13.00
C LEU A 19 -39.29 7.41 -13.77
N VAL A 20 -38.99 8.67 -14.05
CA VAL A 20 -37.62 9.07 -14.42
C VAL A 20 -36.85 9.25 -13.11
N SER A 21 -36.48 8.13 -12.49
CA SER A 21 -35.32 8.11 -11.62
C SER A 21 -34.10 8.34 -12.49
N GLY A 22 -33.79 9.61 -12.74
CA GLY A 22 -32.50 10.02 -13.29
C GLY A 22 -31.42 9.68 -12.27
N ALA A 23 -30.98 8.43 -12.27
CA ALA A 23 -29.68 8.06 -11.73
C ALA A 23 -28.66 8.72 -12.66
N LEU A 24 -28.32 9.98 -12.39
CA LEU A 24 -27.11 10.56 -12.93
C LEU A 24 -26.00 9.59 -12.56
N PRO A 25 -25.19 9.09 -13.52
CA PRO A 25 -23.97 8.42 -13.13
C PRO A 25 -23.19 9.49 -12.36
N ALA A 26 -23.04 9.31 -11.05
CA ALA A 26 -22.07 10.06 -10.30
C ALA A 26 -20.75 9.75 -10.99
N LEU A 27 -20.25 10.71 -11.79
CA LEU A 27 -18.91 10.66 -12.32
C LEU A 27 -18.02 10.72 -11.08
N ALA A 28 -17.72 9.54 -10.51
CA ALA A 28 -16.80 9.41 -9.41
C ALA A 28 -15.50 10.02 -9.90
N GLN A 29 -15.23 11.24 -9.45
CA GLN A 29 -13.98 11.89 -9.77
C GLN A 29 -12.90 11.05 -9.11
N GLU A 30 -12.11 10.39 -9.94
CA GLU A 30 -11.04 9.54 -9.47
C GLU A 30 -10.04 10.44 -8.72
N THR A 31 -9.84 10.14 -7.45
CA THR A 31 -8.91 10.87 -6.58
C THR A 31 -7.62 10.09 -6.58
N VAL A 32 -6.50 10.75 -6.88
CA VAL A 32 -5.19 10.12 -6.91
C VAL A 32 -4.25 10.81 -5.96
N LEU A 33 -3.41 10.00 -5.31
CA LEU A 33 -2.35 10.48 -4.44
C LEU A 33 -1.09 10.75 -5.26
N ILE A 34 -0.53 11.95 -5.07
CA ILE A 34 0.75 12.35 -5.63
C ILE A 34 1.71 12.75 -4.52
N PRO A 35 3.04 12.62 -4.71
CA PRO A 35 4.01 13.14 -3.76
C PRO A 35 3.91 14.67 -3.70
N ASN A 36 3.83 15.22 -2.49
CA ASN A 36 3.87 16.66 -2.23
C ASN A 36 5.30 17.16 -1.92
N ARG A 37 6.24 16.23 -1.73
CA ARG A 37 7.69 16.45 -1.63
C ARG A 37 8.44 15.37 -2.41
N VAL A 38 9.75 15.55 -2.54
CA VAL A 38 10.63 14.51 -3.05
C VAL A 38 10.80 13.41 -1.99
N VAL A 39 10.60 12.15 -2.39
CA VAL A 39 10.85 10.96 -1.57
C VAL A 39 12.01 10.19 -2.19
N TYR A 40 13.06 9.96 -1.41
CA TYR A 40 14.28 9.30 -1.89
C TYR A 40 14.16 7.77 -1.87
N PRO A 41 14.98 7.05 -2.65
CA PRO A 41 15.06 5.59 -2.55
C PRO A 41 15.42 5.16 -1.13
N GLY A 42 14.71 4.17 -0.58
CA GLY A 42 14.88 3.70 0.79
C GLY A 42 14.08 4.47 1.84
N GLU A 43 13.46 5.60 1.47
CA GLU A 43 12.57 6.35 2.37
C GLU A 43 11.17 5.73 2.41
N THR A 44 10.57 5.71 3.60
CA THR A 44 9.19 5.25 3.80
C THR A 44 8.23 6.32 3.29
N VAL A 45 7.23 5.90 2.51
CA VAL A 45 6.16 6.75 2.01
C VAL A 45 5.16 6.95 3.16
N SER A 46 5.26 8.10 3.83
CA SER A 46 4.31 8.54 4.85
C SER A 46 3.14 9.31 4.25
N ALA A 47 2.00 9.32 4.95
CA ALA A 47 0.82 10.09 4.54
C ALA A 47 1.14 11.59 4.36
N ASP A 48 2.04 12.14 5.18
CA ASP A 48 2.45 13.55 5.09
C ASP A 48 3.19 13.90 3.80
N ALA A 49 3.81 12.90 3.15
CA ALA A 49 4.50 13.08 1.87
C ALA A 49 3.54 13.03 0.67
N LEU A 50 2.24 12.77 0.91
CA LEU A 50 1.23 12.57 -0.12
C LEU A 50 0.23 13.73 -0.14
N LYS A 51 -0.34 13.97 -1.32
CA LYS A 51 -1.42 14.93 -1.53
C LYS A 51 -2.46 14.31 -2.45
N GLU A 52 -3.71 14.38 -2.01
CA GLU A 52 -4.86 14.01 -2.84
C GLU A 52 -5.08 15.06 -3.91
N VAL A 53 -5.14 14.60 -5.16
CA VAL A 53 -5.51 15.42 -6.30
C VAL A 53 -6.64 14.73 -7.04
N THR A 54 -7.75 15.44 -7.13
CA THR A 54 -8.90 15.06 -7.95
C THR A 54 -8.53 15.18 -9.43
N LEU A 55 -8.65 14.08 -10.18
CA LEU A 55 -8.41 14.09 -11.62
C LEU A 55 -9.45 14.96 -12.34
N LYS A 56 -9.04 15.55 -13.46
CA LYS A 56 -9.98 16.23 -14.37
C LYS A 56 -10.99 15.21 -14.90
N PRO A 57 -12.27 15.60 -15.07
CA PRO A 57 -13.29 14.71 -15.60
C PRO A 57 -12.85 14.06 -16.93
N GLY A 58 -12.88 12.74 -17.01
CA GLY A 58 -12.51 11.97 -18.21
C GLY A 58 -11.03 11.55 -18.32
N LYS A 59 -10.18 11.88 -17.33
CA LYS A 59 -8.85 11.25 -17.20
C LYS A 59 -8.90 10.14 -16.15
N GLN A 60 -8.53 8.94 -16.56
CA GLN A 60 -8.30 7.82 -15.65
C GLN A 60 -6.85 7.78 -15.20
N ALA A 61 -6.65 7.38 -13.94
CA ALA A 61 -5.35 6.96 -13.47
C ALA A 61 -4.92 5.70 -14.25
N PRO A 62 -3.65 5.58 -14.68
CA PRO A 62 -3.17 4.31 -15.23
C PRO A 62 -3.27 3.21 -14.16
N GLU A 63 -3.71 1.99 -14.51
CA GLU A 63 -3.86 0.86 -13.56
C GLU A 63 -2.60 0.55 -12.73
N ALA A 64 -1.42 0.88 -13.24
CA ALA A 64 -0.14 0.63 -12.56
C ALA A 64 0.27 1.73 -11.56
N VAL A 65 -0.63 2.65 -11.20
CA VAL A 65 -0.39 3.77 -10.29
C VAL A 65 -1.14 3.54 -8.99
N ALA A 66 -0.49 3.85 -7.86
CA ALA A 66 -1.14 3.78 -6.57
C ALA A 66 -2.15 4.93 -6.45
N VAL A 67 -3.41 4.59 -6.19
CA VAL A 67 -4.52 5.56 -6.15
C VAL A 67 -5.06 5.76 -4.74
N THR A 68 -4.91 4.77 -3.86
CA THR A 68 -5.38 4.81 -2.47
C THR A 68 -4.25 4.97 -1.46
N LEU A 69 -4.57 5.55 -0.29
CA LEU A 69 -3.59 5.72 0.79
C LEU A 69 -3.11 4.35 1.31
N ALA A 70 -4.01 3.38 1.39
CA ALA A 70 -3.72 2.01 1.84
C ALA A 70 -2.69 1.29 0.95
N GLU A 71 -2.58 1.66 -0.33
CA GLU A 71 -1.58 1.10 -1.24
C GLU A 71 -0.18 1.71 -1.06
N LEU A 72 -0.10 2.88 -0.42
CA LEU A 72 1.11 3.69 -0.29
C LEU A 72 1.69 3.66 1.12
N GLU A 73 0.83 3.65 2.13
CA GLU A 73 1.21 3.77 3.53
C GLU A 73 2.10 2.59 3.96
N GLY A 74 3.22 2.93 4.61
CA GLY A 74 4.19 1.93 5.10
C GLY A 74 5.04 1.28 4.00
N LYS A 75 4.87 1.64 2.73
CA LYS A 75 5.76 1.18 1.65
C LYS A 75 7.02 2.03 1.58
N VAL A 76 8.08 1.44 1.06
CA VAL A 76 9.36 2.10 0.84
C VAL A 76 9.56 2.37 -0.65
N ALA A 77 10.04 3.57 -0.97
CA ALA A 77 10.32 3.95 -2.35
C ALA A 77 11.57 3.19 -2.87
N LYS A 78 11.44 2.49 -4.00
CA LYS A 78 12.56 1.87 -4.71
C LYS A 78 13.34 2.86 -5.58
N ARG A 79 12.70 3.96 -5.97
CA ARG A 79 13.26 5.01 -6.84
C ARG A 79 12.78 6.37 -6.36
N THR A 80 13.47 7.43 -6.79
CA THR A 80 13.10 8.81 -6.43
C THR A 80 11.69 9.13 -6.92
N LEU A 81 10.79 9.47 -6.00
CA LEU A 81 9.46 9.96 -6.32
C LEU A 81 9.52 11.49 -6.36
N LEU A 82 9.19 12.05 -7.52
CA LEU A 82 9.18 13.49 -7.72
C LEU A 82 7.81 14.08 -7.38
N THR A 83 7.84 15.31 -6.92
CA THR A 83 6.65 16.09 -6.58
C THR A 83 5.71 16.23 -7.77
N GLY A 84 4.40 16.04 -7.54
CA GLY A 84 3.39 16.22 -8.59
C GLY A 84 3.39 15.17 -9.70
N ARG A 85 4.07 14.03 -9.49
CA ARG A 85 4.06 12.88 -10.41
C ARG A 85 3.22 11.74 -9.83
N TYR A 86 2.67 10.93 -10.72
CA TYR A 86 2.04 9.68 -10.33
C TYR A 86 3.06 8.72 -9.72
N ILE A 87 2.64 7.93 -8.72
CA ILE A 87 3.47 6.94 -8.04
C ILE A 87 3.19 5.57 -8.67
N PRO A 88 4.09 5.01 -9.48
CA PRO A 88 3.90 3.68 -10.02
C PRO A 88 4.00 2.65 -8.89
N LEU A 89 3.13 1.65 -8.85
CA LEU A 89 3.21 0.54 -7.89
C LEU A 89 4.56 -0.21 -7.97
N SER A 90 5.14 -0.30 -9.17
CA SER A 90 6.48 -0.87 -9.40
C SER A 90 7.63 -0.07 -8.78
N SER A 91 7.35 1.16 -8.33
CA SER A 91 8.32 2.04 -7.66
C SER A 91 8.31 1.87 -6.15
N LEU A 92 7.44 1.01 -5.62
CA LEU A 92 7.27 0.77 -4.20
C LEU A 92 7.69 -0.66 -3.87
N ARG A 93 8.14 -0.85 -2.64
CA ARG A 93 8.33 -2.16 -2.02
C ARG A 93 7.76 -2.12 -0.62
N GLU A 94 7.57 -3.28 -0.01
CA GLU A 94 7.32 -3.36 1.42
C GLU A 94 8.56 -2.88 2.20
N ALA A 95 8.32 -2.29 3.37
CA ALA A 95 9.39 -1.95 4.30
C ALA A 95 10.09 -3.24 4.73
N TYR A 96 11.42 -3.22 4.74
CA TYR A 96 12.16 -4.32 5.33
C TYR A 96 12.11 -4.18 6.84
N LEU A 97 12.08 -5.31 7.53
CA LEU A 97 12.13 -5.31 8.98
C LEU A 97 13.53 -4.87 9.46
N VAL A 98 14.57 -5.27 8.72
CA VAL A 98 15.93 -4.79 8.88
C VAL A 98 16.46 -4.21 7.57
N GLU A 99 16.87 -2.94 7.62
CA GLU A 99 17.49 -2.26 6.47
C GLU A 99 18.99 -2.54 6.41
N GLN A 100 19.62 -2.35 5.25
CA GLN A 100 21.07 -2.50 5.11
C GLN A 100 21.82 -1.44 5.95
N GLY A 101 22.83 -1.87 6.69
CA GLY A 101 23.62 -0.99 7.56
C GLY A 101 22.95 -0.70 8.91
N ALA A 102 21.80 -1.29 9.20
CA ALA A 102 21.16 -1.18 10.50
C ALA A 102 21.94 -1.97 11.57
N ALA A 103 22.03 -1.39 12.77
CA ALA A 103 22.55 -2.10 13.94
C ALA A 103 21.47 -3.03 14.49
N VAL A 104 21.79 -4.30 14.64
CA VAL A 104 20.87 -5.38 15.03
C VAL A 104 21.52 -6.30 16.05
N GLU A 105 20.70 -6.96 16.87
CA GLU A 105 21.16 -7.98 17.80
C GLU A 105 21.16 -9.35 17.10
N VAL A 106 22.28 -10.06 17.18
CA VAL A 106 22.43 -11.42 16.68
C VAL A 106 22.35 -12.36 17.87
N VAL A 107 21.46 -13.35 17.80
CA VAL A 107 21.25 -14.34 18.83
C VAL A 107 21.61 -15.72 18.30
N PHE A 108 22.61 -16.34 18.92
CA PHE A 108 22.95 -17.74 18.69
C PHE A 108 22.32 -18.60 19.79
N VAL A 109 21.59 -19.64 19.41
CA VAL A 109 20.93 -20.56 20.35
C VAL A 109 21.35 -21.99 20.05
N SER A 110 21.97 -22.66 21.02
CA SER A 110 22.33 -24.08 20.95
C SER A 110 22.01 -24.77 22.28
N GLY A 111 20.92 -25.55 22.30
CA GLY A 111 20.42 -26.18 23.52
C GLY A 111 20.06 -25.16 24.60
N ALA A 112 20.73 -25.21 25.75
CA ALA A 112 20.56 -24.25 26.85
C ALA A 112 21.49 -23.02 26.75
N LEU A 113 22.37 -22.96 25.75
CA LEU A 113 23.30 -21.86 25.56
C LEU A 113 22.69 -20.81 24.62
N THR A 114 22.59 -19.57 25.11
CA THR A 114 22.22 -18.39 24.32
C THR A 114 23.36 -17.38 24.37
N ILE A 115 23.82 -16.96 23.20
CA ILE A 115 24.85 -15.92 23.05
C ILE A 115 24.24 -14.78 22.23
N SER A 116 24.30 -13.56 22.73
CA SER A 116 23.94 -12.36 21.98
C SER A 116 25.15 -11.53 21.62
N ALA A 117 25.11 -10.87 20.47
CA ALA A 117 26.14 -9.94 20.03
C ALA A 117 25.57 -8.86 19.11
N SER A 118 26.20 -7.69 19.12
CA SER A 118 25.82 -6.59 18.23
C SER A 118 26.41 -6.79 16.83
N ALA A 119 25.59 -6.60 15.80
CA ALA A 119 26.00 -6.71 14.41
C ALA A 119 25.42 -5.59 13.56
N VAL A 120 25.98 -5.41 12.37
CA VAL A 120 25.47 -4.53 11.32
C VAL A 120 25.00 -5.38 10.15
N THR A 121 23.79 -5.15 9.67
CA THR A 121 23.25 -5.83 8.48
C THR A 121 24.03 -5.44 7.23
N LEU A 122 24.41 -6.44 6.43
CA LEU A 122 25.03 -6.22 5.12
C LEU A 122 24.01 -6.29 3.99
N GLU A 123 22.90 -6.98 4.24
CA GLU A 123 21.79 -7.17 3.32
C GLU A 123 20.50 -6.79 4.06
N PRO A 124 19.54 -6.16 3.37
CA PRO A 124 18.23 -5.92 3.96
C PRO A 124 17.39 -7.20 3.96
N GLY A 125 16.40 -7.28 4.86
CA GLY A 125 15.49 -8.43 4.93
C GLY A 125 14.26 -8.22 5.80
N SER A 126 13.25 -9.04 5.57
CA SER A 126 12.02 -9.12 6.36
C SER A 126 12.05 -10.35 7.28
N ALA A 127 11.09 -10.46 8.20
CA ALA A 127 10.98 -11.62 9.08
C ALA A 127 10.96 -12.93 8.29
N GLY A 128 11.84 -13.87 8.63
CA GLY A 128 12.03 -15.15 7.96
C GLY A 128 13.10 -15.15 6.86
N ASP A 129 13.57 -13.98 6.42
CA ASP A 129 14.63 -13.90 5.41
C ASP A 129 15.99 -14.26 6.00
N LEU A 130 16.81 -14.93 5.19
CA LEU A 130 18.20 -15.21 5.52
C LEU A 130 19.07 -14.05 5.03
N VAL A 131 19.72 -13.35 5.96
CA VAL A 131 20.53 -12.16 5.69
C VAL A 131 21.95 -12.33 6.20
N LYS A 132 22.90 -11.66 5.54
CA LYS A 132 24.27 -11.54 6.04
C LYS A 132 24.43 -10.35 6.96
N VAL A 133 25.14 -10.55 8.06
CA VAL A 133 25.46 -9.51 9.04
C VAL A 133 26.94 -9.55 9.41
N ARG A 134 27.49 -8.42 9.80
CA ARG A 134 28.86 -8.31 10.30
C ARG A 134 28.82 -8.04 11.80
N ASN A 135 29.41 -8.92 12.59
CA ASN A 135 29.59 -8.69 14.02
C ASN A 135 30.53 -7.49 14.25
N ILE A 136 30.12 -6.55 15.11
CA ILE A 136 30.84 -5.28 15.30
C ILE A 136 32.16 -5.51 16.03
N ASP A 137 32.18 -6.43 17.00
CA ASP A 137 33.34 -6.67 17.87
C ASP A 137 34.46 -7.44 17.16
N SER A 138 34.09 -8.45 16.36
CA SER A 138 35.02 -9.38 15.71
C SER A 138 35.21 -9.13 14.22
N GLY A 139 34.35 -8.33 13.58
CA GLY A 139 34.35 -8.09 12.14
C GLY A 139 33.94 -9.30 11.29
N LYS A 140 33.62 -10.44 11.90
CA LYS A 140 33.21 -11.65 11.18
C LYS A 140 31.83 -11.49 10.55
N ILE A 141 31.66 -12.06 9.36
CA ILE A 141 30.37 -12.11 8.68
C ILE A 141 29.65 -13.39 9.08
N LEU A 142 28.42 -13.24 9.56
CA LEU A 142 27.51 -14.30 9.95
C LEU A 142 26.31 -14.29 9.01
N SER A 143 25.71 -15.46 8.77
CA SER A 143 24.44 -15.58 8.05
C SER A 143 23.39 -16.10 9.01
N GLY A 144 22.25 -15.42 9.09
CA GLY A 144 21.19 -15.76 10.03
C GLY A 144 19.83 -15.36 9.50
N THR A 145 18.79 -15.82 10.18
CA THR A 145 17.39 -15.54 9.84
C THR A 145 16.88 -14.36 10.64
N VAL A 146 16.26 -13.40 9.98
CA VAL A 146 15.60 -12.26 10.62
C VAL A 146 14.37 -12.76 11.39
N MET A 147 14.30 -12.44 12.67
CA MET A 147 13.18 -12.76 13.53
C MET A 147 12.13 -11.64 13.48
N ALA A 148 10.90 -11.92 13.90
CA ALA A 148 9.80 -10.95 13.89
C ALA A 148 10.02 -9.74 14.83
N ASP A 149 10.93 -9.88 15.80
CA ASP A 149 11.34 -8.83 16.73
C ASP A 149 12.50 -7.96 16.21
N GLY A 150 13.05 -8.27 15.03
CA GLY A 150 14.20 -7.56 14.45
C GLY A 150 15.56 -8.08 14.88
N SER A 151 15.61 -9.07 15.77
CA SER A 151 16.83 -9.82 16.04
C SER A 151 17.16 -10.77 14.90
N ILE A 152 18.41 -11.21 14.82
CA ILE A 152 18.85 -12.16 13.81
C ILE A 152 19.32 -13.43 14.49
N ARG A 153 18.63 -14.53 14.19
CA ARG A 153 18.99 -15.83 14.75
C ARG A 153 20.01 -16.52 13.86
N VAL A 154 21.13 -16.92 14.45
CA VAL A 154 22.18 -17.70 13.80
C VAL A 154 22.18 -19.12 14.38
N GLY A 155 22.16 -20.13 13.51
CA GLY A 155 22.24 -21.54 13.88
C GLY A 155 23.65 -22.08 13.72
N ALA A 156 24.01 -23.10 14.49
CA ALA A 156 25.13 -23.95 14.14
C ALA A 156 24.67 -24.88 13.02
N THR A 157 25.16 -24.67 11.80
CA THR A 157 25.08 -25.66 10.73
C THR A 157 26.02 -26.82 11.03
#